data_AF-A0A6P0IBN6-F1
#
_entry.id   AF-A0A6P0IBN6-F1
#
_cell.length_a   1.000
_cell.length_b   1.000
_cell.length_c   1.000
_cell.angle_alpha   90.00
_cell.angle_beta   90.00
_cell.angle_gamma   90.00
#
_symmetry.space_group_name_H-M   'P 1'
#
loop_
_entity.id
_entity.type
_entity.pdbx_description
1 polymer ?
#
loop_
_entity_poly.entity_id
_entity_poly.type
_entity_poly.pdbx_seq_one_letter_code
_entity_poly.pdbx_strand_id
1 'polypeptide(L)'
;MLTKNQILSIFLLFIPISVAAEFLEWNSAVIFITSCLAIIPLAAWMGTATEEIAVVLGPNLGGLLNATFGNATELIIALIALNAGLVEVVKATIT
;
A
#
# COMPACT_ATOMS: atom_id res chain seq x y z
N MET A 1 -26.28 4.42 -3.70
CA MET A 1 -25.24 3.38 -3.51
C MET A 1 -23.88 4.05 -3.59
N LEU A 2 -22.94 3.73 -2.70
CA LEU A 2 -21.58 4.27 -2.76
C LEU A 2 -20.84 3.69 -3.97
N THR A 3 -20.14 4.53 -4.71
CA THR A 3 -19.25 4.11 -5.82
C THR A 3 -17.93 3.57 -5.27
N LYS A 4 -17.22 2.74 -6.05
CA LYS A 4 -15.89 2.20 -5.68
C LYS A 4 -14.93 3.30 -5.24
N ASN A 5 -14.90 4.44 -5.93
CA ASN A 5 -14.03 5.57 -5.60
C ASN A 5 -14.43 6.24 -4.29
N GLN A 6 -15.73 6.34 -3.99
CA GLN A 6 -16.19 6.86 -2.71
C GLN A 6 -15.81 5.93 -1.55
N ILE A 7 -15.91 4.61 -1.75
CA ILE A 7 -15.48 3.63 -0.74
C ILE A 7 -13.98 3.76 -0.48
N LEU A 8 -13.14 3.80 -1.52
CA LEU A 8 -11.70 3.99 -1.36
C LEU A 8 -11.36 5.32 -0.68
N SER A 9 -12.06 6.39 -1.02
CA SER A 9 -11.82 7.71 -0.42
C SER A 9 -12.09 7.74 1.08
N ILE A 10 -13.06 6.97 1.58
CA ILE A 10 -13.33 6.86 3.02
C ILE A 10 -12.11 6.30 3.75
N PHE A 11 -11.40 5.34 3.16
CA PHE A 11 -10.22 4.75 3.80
C PHE A 11 -9.04 5.72 3.94
N LEU A 12 -9.02 6.83 3.20
CA LEU A 12 -7.98 7.86 3.35
C LEU A 12 -8.02 8.52 4.72
N LEU A 13 -9.17 8.51 5.40
CA LEU A 13 -9.27 8.98 6.78
C LEU A 13 -8.38 8.19 7.73
N PHE A 14 -8.06 6.93 7.41
CA PHE A 14 -7.17 6.13 8.24
C PHE A 14 -5.71 6.58 8.18
N ILE A 15 -5.30 7.41 7.21
CA ILE A 15 -3.94 7.96 7.14
C ILE A 15 -3.66 8.90 8.33
N PRO A 16 -4.40 10.00 8.53
CA PRO A 16 -4.18 10.85 9.70
C PRO A 16 -4.52 10.12 11.00
N ILE A 17 -5.46 9.17 11.00
CA ILE A 17 -5.80 8.37 12.19
C ILE A 17 -4.65 7.47 12.60
N SER A 18 -3.99 6.75 11.68
CA SER A 18 -2.88 5.85 12.01
C SER A 18 -1.67 6.64 12.53
N VAL A 19 -1.38 7.78 11.90
CA VAL A 19 -0.34 8.70 12.37
C VAL A 19 -0.66 9.20 13.77
N ALA A 20 -1.89 9.68 14.01
CA ALA A 20 -2.31 10.13 15.33
C ALA A 20 -2.28 8.99 16.37
N ALA A 21 -2.68 7.77 16.00
CA ALA A 21 -2.65 6.61 16.88
C ALA A 21 -1.22 6.27 17.33
N GLU A 22 -0.23 6.36 16.45
CA GLU A 22 1.19 6.21 16.79
C GLU A 22 1.66 7.33 17.73
N PHE A 23 1.38 8.60 17.38
CA PHE A 23 1.79 9.76 18.20
C PHE A 23 1.16 9.79 19.59
N LEU A 24 -0.05 9.25 19.74
CA LEU A 24 -0.76 9.16 21.02
C LEU A 24 -0.50 7.84 21.74
N GLU A 25 0.43 7.02 21.24
CA GLU A 25 0.84 5.73 21.84
C GLU A 25 -0.35 4.78 22.09
N TRP A 26 -1.24 4.68 21.11
CA TRP A 26 -2.36 3.74 21.18
C TRP A 26 -1.87 2.29 21.17
N ASN A 27 -2.77 1.36 21.45
CA ASN A 27 -2.44 -0.07 21.41
C ASN A 27 -1.90 -0.49 20.02
N SER A 28 -0.83 -1.28 20.00
CA SER A 28 -0.15 -1.69 18.76
C SER A 28 -1.06 -2.39 17.76
N ALA A 29 -2.08 -3.15 18.21
CA ALA A 29 -3.05 -3.76 17.31
C ALA A 29 -3.93 -2.71 16.61
N VAL A 30 -4.27 -1.62 17.30
CA VAL A 30 -5.04 -0.51 16.71
C VAL A 30 -4.20 0.25 15.69
N ILE A 31 -2.94 0.54 16.02
CA ILE A 31 -2.01 1.18 15.09
C ILE A 31 -1.82 0.31 13.85
N PHE A 32 -1.65 -1.00 14.03
CA PHE A 32 -1.53 -1.97 12.93
C PHE A 32 -2.77 -1.95 12.02
N ILE A 33 -3.96 -2.12 12.60
CA ILE A 33 -5.22 -2.17 11.83
C ILE A 33 -5.44 -0.85 11.08
N THR A 34 -5.30 0.28 11.76
CA THR A 34 -5.51 1.60 11.12
C THR A 34 -4.48 1.85 10.01
N SER A 35 -3.23 1.43 10.18
CA SER A 35 -2.20 1.51 9.14
C SER A 35 -2.52 0.61 7.94
N CYS A 36 -2.97 -0.62 8.16
CA CYS A 36 -3.41 -1.52 7.08
C CYS A 36 -4.57 -0.90 6.28
N LEU A 37 -5.55 -0.32 6.97
CA LEU A 37 -6.69 0.34 6.32
C LEU A 37 -6.27 1.58 5.53
N ALA A 38 -5.30 2.34 6.02
CA ALA A 38 -4.74 3.50 5.32
C ALA A 38 -4.03 3.12 4.01
N ILE A 39 -3.40 1.95 3.95
CA ILE A 39 -2.66 1.47 2.78
C ILE A 39 -3.60 1.09 1.62
N ILE A 40 -4.80 0.57 1.90
CA ILE A 40 -5.76 0.09 0.88
C ILE A 40 -5.98 1.11 -0.27
N PRO A 41 -6.40 2.35 -0.02
CA PRO A 41 -6.63 3.33 -1.09
C PRO A 41 -5.33 3.78 -1.76
N LEU A 42 -4.23 3.85 -1.01
CA LEU A 42 -2.92 4.24 -1.55
C LEU A 42 -2.40 3.21 -2.55
N ALA A 43 -2.54 1.92 -2.22
CA ALA A 43 -2.17 0.83 -3.12
C ALA A 43 -3.01 0.84 -4.40
N ALA A 44 -4.32 1.04 -4.28
CA ALA A 44 -5.22 1.13 -5.43
C ALA A 44 -4.83 2.31 -6.34
N TRP A 45 -4.57 3.49 -5.78
CA TRP A 45 -4.17 4.67 -6.54
C TRP A 45 -2.79 4.52 -7.17
N MET A 46 -1.83 3.90 -6.48
CA MET A 46 -0.51 3.64 -7.04
C MET A 46 -0.58 2.69 -8.25
N GLY A 47 -1.40 1.62 -8.16
CA GLY A 47 -1.65 0.72 -9.28
C GLY A 47 -2.23 1.45 -10.48
N THR A 48 -3.31 2.22 -10.30
CA THR A 48 -3.92 3.02 -11.37
C THR A 48 -2.93 4.02 -11.96
N ALA A 49 -2.20 4.76 -11.13
CA ALA A 49 -1.20 5.72 -11.61
C ALA A 49 -0.09 5.03 -12.42
N THR A 50 0.35 3.85 -11.99
CA THR A 50 1.37 3.07 -12.70
C THR A 50 0.87 2.62 -14.06
N GLU A 51 -0.38 2.15 -14.15
CA GLU A 51 -0.98 1.71 -15.40
C GLU A 51 -1.13 2.86 -16.40
N GLU A 52 -1.60 4.03 -15.95
CA GLU A 52 -1.71 5.22 -16.80
C GLU A 52 -0.35 5.70 -17.32
N ILE A 53 0.71 5.66 -16.50
CA ILE A 53 2.07 6.01 -16.93
C ILE A 53 2.61 4.97 -17.90
N ALA A 54 2.38 3.67 -17.64
CA ALA A 54 2.85 2.59 -18.49
C ALA A 54 2.31 2.68 -19.93
N VAL A 55 1.05 3.13 -20.09
CA VAL A 55 0.44 3.36 -21.41
C VAL A 55 1.24 4.39 -22.22
N VAL A 56 1.72 5.46 -21.59
CA VAL A 56 2.46 6.53 -22.27
C VAL A 56 3.91 6.14 -22.58
N LEU A 57 4.52 5.28 -21.76
CA LEU A 57 5.91 4.82 -21.92
C LEU A 57 6.10 3.75 -23.01
N GLY A 58 5.01 3.17 -23.51
CA GLY A 58 5.04 2.10 -24.50
C GLY A 58 5.42 0.73 -23.92
N PRO A 59 5.38 -0.35 -24.72
CA PRO A 59 5.32 -1.72 -24.20
C PRO A 59 6.52 -2.14 -23.33
N ASN A 60 7.73 -1.77 -23.71
CA ASN A 60 8.94 -2.23 -23.01
C ASN A 60 9.12 -1.51 -21.66
N LEU A 61 9.13 -0.17 -21.67
CA LEU A 61 9.32 0.62 -20.45
C LEU A 61 8.08 0.60 -19.56
N GLY A 62 6.88 0.59 -20.15
CA GLY A 62 5.64 0.42 -19.41
C GLY A 62 5.52 -0.94 -18.74
N GLY A 63 5.97 -2.01 -19.41
CA GLY A 63 6.04 -3.35 -18.82
C GLY A 63 6.98 -3.40 -17.60
N LEU A 64 8.16 -2.77 -17.70
CA LEU A 64 9.10 -2.68 -16.59
C LEU A 64 8.54 -1.85 -15.41
N LEU A 65 7.91 -0.72 -15.72
CA LEU A 65 7.27 0.14 -14.72
C LEU A 65 6.15 -0.62 -13.99
N ASN A 66 5.29 -1.33 -14.71
CA ASN A 66 4.19 -2.07 -14.09
C ASN A 66 4.70 -3.26 -13.27
N ALA A 67 5.71 -3.99 -13.73
CA ALA A 67 6.31 -5.08 -12.97
C ALA A 67 6.91 -4.62 -11.62
N THR A 68 7.40 -3.38 -11.55
CA THR A 68 8.00 -2.80 -10.35
C THR A 68 6.99 -2.06 -9.48
N PHE A 69 6.31 -1.06 -10.02
CA PHE A 69 5.39 -0.20 -9.28
C PHE A 69 3.97 -0.76 -9.15
N GLY A 70 3.55 -1.66 -10.04
CA GLY A 70 2.28 -2.37 -9.90
C GLY A 70 2.22 -3.24 -8.64
N ASN A 71 3.39 -3.72 -8.18
CA ASN A 71 3.55 -4.47 -6.94
C ASN A 71 4.32 -3.67 -5.86
N ALA A 72 4.49 -2.35 -6.02
CA ALA A 72 5.35 -1.59 -5.10
C ALA A 72 4.86 -1.62 -3.65
N THR A 73 3.55 -1.74 -3.41
CA THR A 73 3.01 -1.83 -2.04
C THR A 73 3.58 -3.03 -1.31
N GLU A 74 3.53 -4.20 -1.95
CA GLU A 74 4.03 -5.46 -1.41
C GLU A 74 5.54 -5.38 -1.22
N LEU A 75 6.27 -4.86 -2.21
CA LEU A 75 7.71 -4.72 -2.16
C LEU A 75 8.16 -3.78 -1.03
N ILE A 76 7.50 -2.65 -0.84
CA ILE A 76 7.81 -1.69 0.23
C ILE A 76 7.58 -2.34 1.60
N ILE A 77 6.44 -3.00 1.80
CA ILE A 77 6.13 -3.67 3.06
C ILE A 77 7.14 -4.80 3.33
N ALA A 78 7.44 -5.61 2.32
CA ALA A 78 8.42 -6.69 2.41
C ALA A 78 9.81 -6.16 2.79
N LEU A 79 10.26 -5.07 2.16
CA LEU A 79 11.55 -4.46 2.48
C LEU A 79 11.61 -3.89 3.91
N ILE A 80 10.55 -3.22 4.36
CA ILE A 80 10.49 -2.70 5.74
C ILE A 80 10.46 -3.85 6.75
N ALA A 81 9.66 -4.88 6.50
CA ALA A 81 9.57 -6.06 7.35
C ALA A 81 10.91 -6.83 7.39
N LEU A 82 11.60 -6.96 6.25
CA LEU A 82 12.90 -7.59 6.18
C LEU A 82 13.96 -6.81 6.97
N ASN A 83 13.97 -5.48 6.87
CA ASN A 83 14.85 -4.62 7.67
C ASN A 83 14.57 -4.75 9.18
N ALA A 84 13.32 -5.05 9.56
CA ALA A 84 12.93 -5.35 10.94
C ALA A 84 13.24 -6.80 11.36
N GLY A 85 13.86 -7.61 10.50
CA GLY A 85 14.18 -9.02 10.78
C GLY A 85 12.98 -9.97 10.68
N LEU A 86 11.83 -9.52 10.17
CA LEU A 86 10.59 -10.30 10.07
C LEU A 86 10.58 -11.20 8.83
N VAL A 87 11.60 -12.05 8.71
CA VAL A 87 11.85 -12.90 7.53
C VAL A 87 10.69 -13.86 7.25
N GLU A 88 10.08 -14.45 8.29
CA GLU A 88 8.92 -15.34 8.14
C GLU A 88 7.67 -14.62 7.63
N VAL A 89 7.47 -13.36 8.04
CA VAL A 89 6.35 -12.54 7.55
C VAL A 89 6.53 -12.27 6.06
N VAL A 90 7.74 -11.90 5.64
CA VAL A 90 8.04 -11.66 4.22
C VAL A 90 7.83 -12.93 3.40
N LYS A 91 8.31 -14.09 3.87
CA LYS A 91 8.06 -15.37 3.18
C LYS A 91 6.57 -15.67 3.02
N ALA A 92 5.80 -15.48 4.07
CA ALA A 92 4.35 -15.72 4.04
C ALA A 92 3.59 -14.79 3.07
N THR A 93 4.17 -13.64 2.69
CA THR A 93 3.55 -12.73 1.71
C THR A 93 3.83 -13.09 0.25
N ILE A 94 4.85 -13.90 -0.03
CA ILE A 94 5.29 -14.23 -1.40
C ILE A 94 5.18 -15.73 -1.74
N THR A 95 4.72 -16.56 -0.79
CA THR A 95 4.58 -18.02 -0.91
C THR A 95 3.14 -18.42 -0.64
#